data_AF-A0A8J6NX12-F1
#
_entry.id   AF-A0A8J6NX12-F1
#
_cell.length_a   1.000
_cell.length_b   1.000
_cell.length_c   1.000
_cell.angle_alpha   90.00
_cell.angle_beta   90.00
_cell.angle_gamma   90.00
#
_symmetry.space_group_name_H-M   'P 1'
#
loop_
_entity.id
_entity.type
_entity.pdbx_description
1 polymer ?
#
loop_
_entity_poly.entity_id
_entity_poly.type
_entity_poly.pdbx_seq_one_letter_code
_entity_poly.pdbx_strand_id
1 'polypeptide(L)'
;MGVLKHKGKSYDLDSSGFLTDTERWDENFPDAIAPQLKIEKGLTKEHWDVIHYIRNTYKKTGICPTVFESCRMNGLRRKQLKKLFPTGYQRGACKLAGISFRDSHKQQELFTTEAAEALHAVASKKSYTVDVRGFLMDPDEWDEYYAIHRAYEMKIPGGKLTEKHWKVINFLRESYKKNNELPNVYDTCEASDLELEDLEQLFPDGYHRGAVKIAGLRLR
;
A
#
# COMPACT_ATOMS: atom_id res chain seq x y z
N MET A 1 21.80 -13.24 -15.66
CA MET A 1 20.65 -14.17 -15.64
C MET A 1 21.20 -15.55 -15.36
N GLY A 2 20.59 -16.29 -14.44
CA GLY A 2 21.01 -17.65 -14.08
C GLY A 2 19.83 -18.60 -14.22
N VAL A 3 20.08 -19.84 -14.62
CA VAL A 3 19.03 -20.88 -14.70
C VAL A 3 19.21 -21.82 -13.52
N LEU A 4 18.23 -21.87 -12.63
CA LEU A 4 18.19 -22.80 -11.51
C LEU A 4 17.47 -24.08 -11.95
N LYS A 5 18.12 -25.24 -11.87
CA LYS A 5 17.49 -26.53 -12.17
C LYS A 5 17.25 -27.30 -10.87
N HIS A 6 16.00 -27.69 -10.61
CA HIS A 6 15.63 -28.48 -9.45
C HIS A 6 14.49 -29.44 -9.78
N LYS A 7 14.63 -30.72 -9.37
CA LYS A 7 13.64 -31.80 -9.61
C LYS A 7 13.09 -31.84 -11.06
N GLY A 8 13.96 -31.63 -12.05
CA GLY A 8 13.59 -31.68 -13.47
C GLY A 8 12.94 -30.41 -14.04
N LYS A 9 12.74 -29.36 -13.23
CA LYS A 9 12.26 -28.05 -13.68
C LYS A 9 13.40 -27.03 -13.71
N SER A 10 13.29 -26.09 -14.64
CA SER A 10 14.22 -24.96 -14.80
C SER A 10 13.52 -23.64 -14.50
N TYR A 11 14.15 -22.81 -13.67
CA TYR A 11 13.67 -21.50 -13.27
C TYR A 11 14.67 -20.43 -13.72
N ASP A 12 14.18 -19.42 -14.42
CA ASP A 12 14.99 -18.32 -14.90
C ASP A 12 15.07 -17.23 -13.82
N LEU A 13 16.30 -16.94 -13.37
CA LEU A 13 16.58 -15.98 -12.32
C LEU A 13 17.24 -14.71 -12.87
N ASP A 14 16.85 -13.57 -12.29
CA ASP A 14 17.48 -12.28 -12.54
C ASP A 14 18.87 -12.17 -11.89
N SER A 15 19.55 -11.03 -12.08
CA SER A 15 20.87 -10.79 -11.48
C SER A 15 20.86 -10.74 -9.94
N SER A 16 19.70 -10.52 -9.33
CA SER A 16 19.51 -10.52 -7.89
C SER A 16 19.03 -11.88 -7.36
N GLY A 17 18.86 -12.88 -8.24
CA GLY A 17 18.38 -14.23 -7.94
C GLY A 17 16.89 -14.33 -7.65
N PHE A 18 16.08 -13.37 -8.12
CA PHE A 18 14.61 -13.46 -8.11
C PHE A 18 14.11 -14.17 -9.35
N LEU A 19 12.95 -14.81 -9.23
CA LEU A 19 12.28 -15.43 -10.37
C LEU A 19 11.86 -14.37 -11.38
N THR A 20 12.23 -14.56 -12.64
CA THR A 20 11.95 -13.61 -13.72
C THR A 20 10.47 -13.64 -14.14
N ASP A 21 9.84 -14.80 -14.00
CA ASP A 21 8.43 -15.04 -14.33
C ASP A 21 7.70 -15.63 -13.11
N THR A 22 6.87 -14.82 -12.45
CA THR A 22 6.16 -15.17 -11.21
C THR A 22 5.18 -16.34 -11.39
N GLU A 23 4.71 -16.58 -12.62
CA GLU A 23 3.78 -17.66 -12.97
C GLU A 23 4.46 -19.03 -13.01
N ARG A 24 5.78 -19.06 -13.25
CA ARG A 24 6.57 -20.31 -13.22
C ARG A 24 6.91 -20.78 -11.82
N TRP A 25 6.49 -20.06 -10.79
CA TRP A 25 6.70 -20.47 -9.41
C TRP A 25 5.86 -21.70 -9.07
N ASP A 26 6.48 -22.66 -8.38
CA ASP A 26 5.83 -23.79 -7.75
C ASP A 26 6.50 -24.10 -6.40
N GLU A 27 6.01 -25.12 -5.69
CA GLU A 27 6.56 -25.52 -4.39
C GLU A 27 7.99 -26.09 -4.48
N ASN A 28 8.48 -26.46 -5.66
CA ASN A 28 9.86 -26.93 -5.82
C ASN A 28 10.86 -25.76 -5.87
N PHE A 29 10.41 -24.55 -6.21
CA PHE A 29 11.26 -23.37 -6.29
C PHE A 29 11.80 -22.91 -4.91
N PRO A 30 10.96 -22.73 -3.87
CA PRO A 30 11.45 -22.41 -2.53
C PRO A 30 12.48 -23.42 -2.02
N ASP A 31 12.23 -24.72 -2.23
CA ASP A 31 13.16 -25.79 -1.86
C ASP A 31 14.54 -25.64 -2.53
N ALA A 32 14.56 -25.23 -3.80
CA ALA A 32 15.78 -25.05 -4.55
C ALA A 32 16.60 -23.82 -4.09
N ILE A 33 15.92 -22.76 -3.63
CA ILE A 33 16.55 -21.50 -3.21
C ILE A 33 16.88 -21.48 -1.71
N ALA A 34 16.14 -22.20 -0.87
CA ALA A 34 16.30 -22.19 0.59
C ALA A 34 17.77 -22.33 1.06
N PRO A 35 18.60 -23.23 0.50
CA PRO A 35 20.01 -23.34 0.88
C PRO A 35 20.80 -22.04 0.61
N GLN A 36 20.53 -21.36 -0.51
CA GLN A 36 21.19 -20.08 -0.86
C GLN A 36 20.81 -18.94 0.10
N LEU A 37 19.71 -19.09 0.82
CA LEU A 37 19.18 -18.10 1.76
C LEU A 37 19.52 -18.42 3.22
N LYS A 38 20.49 -19.31 3.45
CA LYS A 38 20.92 -19.78 4.78
C LYS A 38 19.81 -20.55 5.51
N ILE A 39 18.90 -21.19 4.77
CA ILE A 39 17.88 -22.10 5.30
C ILE A 39 18.27 -23.53 4.93
N GLU A 40 19.30 -24.05 5.60
CA GLU A 40 19.91 -25.35 5.29
C GLU A 40 19.08 -26.54 5.78
N LYS A 41 18.27 -26.33 6.82
CA LYS A 41 17.44 -27.39 7.43
C LYS A 41 16.15 -27.70 6.66
N GLY A 42 15.94 -27.06 5.52
CA GLY A 42 14.70 -27.11 4.77
C GLY A 42 13.63 -26.15 5.31
N LEU A 43 12.56 -26.00 4.54
CA LEU A 43 11.45 -25.10 4.84
C LEU A 43 10.48 -25.76 5.81
N THR A 44 10.33 -25.19 7.01
CA THR A 44 9.32 -25.63 7.98
C THR A 44 7.93 -25.12 7.61
N LYS A 45 6.89 -25.64 8.26
CA LYS A 45 5.50 -25.17 8.09
C LYS A 45 5.37 -23.64 8.23
N GLU A 46 6.05 -23.06 9.22
CA GLU A 46 6.03 -21.60 9.44
C GLU A 46 6.63 -20.81 8.26
N HIS A 47 7.60 -21.39 7.53
CA HIS A 47 8.11 -20.76 6.31
C HIS A 47 7.06 -20.80 5.20
N TRP A 48 6.41 -21.96 5.02
CA TRP A 48 5.36 -22.16 4.04
C TRP A 48 4.16 -21.25 4.28
N ASP A 49 3.72 -21.10 5.53
CA ASP A 49 2.60 -20.22 5.90
C ASP A 49 2.87 -18.77 5.43
N VAL A 50 4.08 -18.25 5.69
CA VAL A 50 4.49 -16.91 5.24
C VAL A 50 4.59 -16.84 3.71
N ILE A 51 5.20 -17.82 3.06
CA ILE A 51 5.36 -17.87 1.59
C ILE A 51 3.99 -17.88 0.89
N HIS A 52 3.08 -18.73 1.34
CA HIS A 52 1.73 -18.81 0.79
C HIS A 52 0.93 -17.55 1.06
N TYR A 53 1.06 -16.95 2.24
CA TYR A 53 0.41 -15.69 2.55
C TYR A 53 0.85 -14.57 1.59
N ILE A 54 2.16 -14.44 1.33
CA ILE A 54 2.71 -13.47 0.38
C ILE A 54 2.15 -13.70 -1.02
N ARG A 55 2.16 -14.95 -1.50
CA ARG A 55 1.63 -15.30 -2.83
C ARG A 55 0.14 -15.09 -2.96
N ASN A 56 -0.64 -15.49 -1.97
CA ASN A 56 -2.09 -15.34 -1.99
C ASN A 56 -2.49 -13.87 -1.94
N THR A 57 -1.78 -13.05 -1.16
CA THR A 57 -2.00 -11.61 -1.14
C THR A 57 -1.64 -11.00 -2.49
N TYR A 58 -0.48 -11.33 -3.04
CA TYR A 58 -0.06 -10.84 -4.37
C TYR A 58 -1.05 -11.23 -5.48
N LYS A 59 -1.56 -12.46 -5.49
CA LYS A 59 -2.59 -12.89 -6.46
C LYS A 59 -3.90 -12.10 -6.34
N LYS A 60 -4.26 -11.65 -5.13
CA LYS A 60 -5.52 -10.92 -4.88
C LYS A 60 -5.39 -9.42 -5.15
N THR A 61 -4.28 -8.81 -4.75
CA THR A 61 -4.13 -7.35 -4.76
C THR A 61 -3.14 -6.85 -5.81
N GLY A 62 -2.33 -7.74 -6.39
CA GLY A 62 -1.19 -7.40 -7.23
C GLY A 62 -0.01 -6.78 -6.47
N ILE A 63 -0.10 -6.71 -5.13
CA ILE A 63 0.85 -6.02 -4.27
C ILE A 63 1.46 -7.02 -3.30
N CYS A 64 2.79 -7.02 -3.20
CA CYS A 64 3.47 -7.80 -2.17
C CYS A 64 3.17 -7.20 -0.78
N PRO A 65 2.65 -7.98 0.17
CA PRO A 65 2.33 -7.48 1.49
C PRO A 65 3.57 -6.95 2.21
N THR A 66 3.34 -6.09 3.20
CA THR A 66 4.40 -5.57 4.04
C THR A 66 4.88 -6.63 5.05
N VAL A 67 6.10 -6.42 5.57
CA VAL A 67 6.65 -7.24 6.68
C VAL A 67 5.68 -7.30 7.85
N PHE A 68 5.00 -6.19 8.15
CA PHE A 68 4.10 -6.08 9.29
C PHE A 68 2.82 -6.89 9.09
N GLU A 69 2.22 -6.82 7.91
CA GLU A 69 1.02 -7.61 7.57
C GLU A 69 1.33 -9.10 7.57
N SER A 70 2.44 -9.50 6.94
CA SER A 70 2.87 -10.91 6.97
C SER A 70 3.15 -11.41 8.38
N CYS A 71 3.75 -10.59 9.25
CA CYS A 71 3.92 -10.92 10.65
C CYS A 71 2.58 -11.08 11.38
N ARG A 72 1.66 -10.10 11.23
CA ARG A 72 0.36 -10.09 11.90
C ARG A 72 -0.49 -11.31 11.50
N MET A 73 -0.59 -11.59 10.21
CA MET A 73 -1.45 -12.67 9.70
C MET A 73 -0.92 -14.07 10.00
N ASN A 74 0.40 -14.23 10.14
CA ASN A 74 1.01 -15.51 10.51
C ASN A 74 1.25 -15.64 12.02
N GLY A 75 0.80 -14.69 12.84
CA GLY A 75 1.03 -14.70 14.29
C GLY A 75 2.51 -14.61 14.69
N LEU A 76 3.35 -14.06 13.81
CA LEU A 76 4.79 -13.99 13.99
C LEU A 76 5.21 -12.62 14.52
N ARG A 77 6.07 -12.59 15.54
CA ARG A 77 6.80 -11.38 15.93
C ARG A 77 7.98 -11.16 14.99
N ARG A 78 8.40 -9.91 14.82
CA ARG A 78 9.55 -9.52 13.97
C ARG A 78 10.83 -10.31 14.29
N LYS A 79 11.08 -10.65 15.56
CA LYS A 79 12.22 -11.50 15.98
C LYS A 79 12.09 -12.94 15.45
N GLN A 80 10.88 -13.51 15.42
CA GLN A 80 10.63 -14.85 14.88
C GLN A 80 10.79 -14.87 13.37
N LEU A 81 10.25 -13.86 12.67
CA LEU A 81 10.44 -13.72 11.23
C LEU A 81 11.93 -13.68 10.84
N LYS A 82 12.76 -12.94 11.60
CA LYS A 82 14.22 -12.88 11.36
C LYS A 82 14.92 -14.22 11.64
N LYS A 83 14.38 -15.05 12.54
CA LYS A 83 14.89 -16.42 12.79
C LYS A 83 14.53 -17.36 11.64
N LEU A 84 13.32 -17.25 11.11
CA LEU A 84 12.85 -18.04 9.96
C LEU A 84 13.57 -17.64 8.67
N PHE A 85 13.70 -16.34 8.43
CA PHE A 85 14.35 -15.81 7.22
C PHE A 85 15.59 -15.01 7.62
N PRO A 86 16.79 -15.64 7.72
CA PRO A 86 18.02 -14.98 8.12
C PRO A 86 18.42 -13.82 7.19
N THR A 87 18.08 -13.93 5.91
CA THR A 87 18.30 -12.90 4.87
C THR A 87 17.25 -11.77 4.91
N GLY A 88 16.28 -11.85 5.83
CA GLY A 88 15.21 -10.88 6.01
C GLY A 88 14.00 -11.13 5.12
N TYR A 89 12.99 -10.27 5.24
CA TYR A 89 11.72 -10.45 4.53
C TYR A 89 11.86 -10.35 3.00
N GLN A 90 12.45 -9.28 2.49
CA GLN A 90 12.54 -9.06 1.04
C GLN A 90 13.43 -10.08 0.34
N ARG A 91 14.68 -10.26 0.82
CA ARG A 91 15.64 -11.18 0.22
C ARG A 91 15.42 -12.63 0.63
N GLY A 92 14.61 -12.88 1.66
CA GLY A 92 14.27 -14.20 2.15
C GLY A 92 12.87 -14.62 1.73
N ALA A 93 11.86 -14.17 2.48
CA ALA A 93 10.47 -14.55 2.30
C ALA A 93 9.90 -14.19 0.91
N CYS A 94 10.03 -12.94 0.45
CA CYS A 94 9.51 -12.53 -0.87
C CYS A 94 10.24 -13.26 -2.01
N LYS A 95 11.56 -13.46 -1.86
CA LYS A 95 12.35 -14.22 -2.83
C LYS A 95 11.87 -15.67 -2.92
N LEU A 96 11.65 -16.34 -1.79
CA LEU A 96 11.10 -17.71 -1.76
C LEU A 96 9.69 -17.76 -2.34
N ALA A 97 8.87 -16.74 -2.10
CA ALA A 97 7.55 -16.59 -2.72
C ALA A 97 7.58 -16.33 -4.23
N GLY A 98 8.77 -16.13 -4.81
CA GLY A 98 8.95 -15.86 -6.24
C GLY A 98 8.40 -14.50 -6.66
N ILE A 99 8.28 -13.55 -5.72
CA ILE A 99 7.72 -12.22 -5.99
C ILE A 99 8.82 -11.19 -5.73
N SER A 100 9.21 -10.47 -6.79
CA SER A 100 10.14 -9.36 -6.65
C SER A 100 9.37 -8.08 -6.29
N PHE A 101 10.04 -7.18 -5.54
CA PHE A 101 9.49 -5.86 -5.25
C PHE A 101 9.20 -5.05 -6.52
N ARG A 102 9.98 -5.29 -7.59
CA ARG A 102 9.76 -4.65 -8.90
C ARG A 102 8.45 -5.12 -9.55
N ASP A 103 8.08 -6.38 -9.40
CA ASP A 103 6.84 -6.91 -9.99
C ASP A 103 5.58 -6.42 -9.25
N SER A 104 5.71 -6.10 -7.96
CA SER A 104 4.65 -5.40 -7.22
C SER A 104 4.46 -3.96 -7.70
N HIS A 105 5.55 -3.26 -8.01
CA HIS A 105 5.47 -1.92 -8.55
C HIS A 105 5.06 -1.88 -10.03
N LYS A 106 5.39 -2.88 -10.85
CA LYS A 106 4.93 -2.94 -12.24
C LYS A 106 3.41 -3.07 -12.38
N GLN A 107 2.76 -3.85 -11.52
CA GLN A 107 1.29 -3.90 -11.51
C GLN A 107 0.68 -2.64 -10.93
N GLN A 108 1.32 -2.00 -9.94
CA GLN A 108 0.95 -0.66 -9.51
C GLN A 108 1.11 0.34 -10.65
N GLU A 109 2.19 0.27 -11.44
CA GLU A 109 2.44 1.10 -12.62
C GLU A 109 1.38 0.86 -13.68
N LEU A 110 1.02 -0.39 -14.03
CA LEU A 110 -0.06 -0.70 -14.97
C LEU A 110 -1.43 -0.16 -14.49
N PHE A 111 -1.75 -0.31 -13.21
CA PHE A 111 -2.98 0.26 -12.61
C PHE A 111 -2.92 1.79 -12.53
N THR A 112 -1.73 2.38 -12.38
CA THR A 112 -1.55 3.82 -12.38
C THR A 112 -1.44 4.38 -13.78
N THR A 113 -1.04 3.65 -14.82
CA THR A 113 -0.98 4.18 -16.18
C THR A 113 -2.36 4.28 -16.78
N GLU A 114 -3.25 3.31 -16.56
CA GLU A 114 -4.66 3.45 -16.97
C GLU A 114 -5.36 4.56 -16.16
N ALA A 115 -5.10 4.62 -14.85
CA ALA A 115 -5.65 5.67 -14.00
C ALA A 115 -5.02 7.04 -14.25
N ALA A 116 -3.73 7.13 -14.58
CA ALA A 116 -2.98 8.36 -14.84
C ALA A 116 -3.05 8.81 -16.29
N GLU A 117 -3.34 7.95 -17.27
CA GLU A 117 -3.75 8.38 -18.61
C GLU A 117 -5.16 8.96 -18.55
N ALA A 118 -6.07 8.32 -17.80
CA ALA A 118 -7.37 8.91 -17.46
C ALA A 118 -7.21 10.21 -16.65
N LEU A 119 -6.23 10.29 -15.73
CA LEU A 119 -5.93 11.50 -14.97
C LEU A 119 -5.23 12.58 -15.81
N HIS A 120 -4.29 12.24 -16.71
CA HIS A 120 -3.57 13.19 -17.56
C HIS A 120 -4.47 13.79 -18.64
N ALA A 121 -5.43 13.02 -19.14
CA ALA A 121 -6.49 13.53 -20.02
C ALA A 121 -7.34 14.60 -19.32
N VAL A 122 -7.47 14.54 -17.98
CA VAL A 122 -8.29 15.48 -17.18
C VAL A 122 -7.46 16.60 -16.51
N ALA A 123 -6.23 16.31 -16.07
CA ALA A 123 -5.36 17.21 -15.31
C ALA A 123 -4.77 18.36 -16.14
N SER A 124 -4.99 18.37 -17.46
CA SER A 124 -4.49 19.42 -18.34
C SER A 124 -5.24 20.76 -18.24
N LYS A 125 -6.24 20.93 -17.35
CA LYS A 125 -7.08 22.14 -17.33
C LYS A 125 -7.38 22.83 -16.00
N LYS A 126 -7.00 22.31 -14.83
CA LYS A 126 -7.40 22.94 -13.55
C LYS A 126 -6.22 23.20 -12.61
N SER A 127 -5.98 24.47 -12.32
CA SER A 127 -4.99 24.97 -11.36
C SER A 127 -5.70 25.43 -10.08
N TYR A 128 -5.19 25.04 -8.92
CA TYR A 128 -5.76 25.41 -7.61
C TYR A 128 -4.86 26.39 -6.90
N THR A 129 -5.45 27.40 -6.24
CA THR A 129 -4.69 28.37 -5.44
C THR A 129 -4.62 27.93 -3.98
N VAL A 130 -3.40 27.82 -3.45
CA VAL A 130 -3.16 27.26 -2.12
C VAL A 130 -2.25 28.16 -1.30
N ASP A 131 -2.43 28.14 0.02
CA ASP A 131 -1.60 28.91 0.95
C ASP A 131 -0.23 28.26 1.21
N VAL A 132 0.62 28.92 1.99
CA VAL A 132 1.97 28.42 2.35
C VAL A 132 1.95 27.10 3.15
N ARG A 133 0.80 26.72 3.71
CA ARG A 133 0.59 25.45 4.43
C ARG A 133 -0.07 24.40 3.52
N GLY A 134 -0.39 24.75 2.28
CA GLY A 134 -1.02 23.92 1.27
C GLY A 134 -2.53 23.77 1.42
N PHE A 135 -3.20 24.64 2.18
CA PHE A 135 -4.66 24.69 2.22
C PHE A 135 -5.21 25.44 1.03
N LEU A 136 -6.37 25.04 0.54
CA LEU A 136 -7.06 25.73 -0.55
C LEU A 136 -7.46 27.13 -0.09
N MET A 137 -7.18 28.15 -0.90
CA MET A 137 -7.48 29.54 -0.56
C MET A 137 -9.00 29.79 -0.59
N ASP A 138 -9.69 29.17 -1.55
CA ASP A 138 -11.15 29.24 -1.70
C ASP A 138 -11.77 27.84 -1.57
N PRO A 139 -12.50 27.53 -0.48
CA PRO A 139 -13.20 26.26 -0.29
C PRO A 139 -14.20 25.88 -1.40
N ASP A 140 -14.70 26.87 -2.15
CA ASP A 140 -15.65 26.67 -3.26
C ASP A 140 -14.95 26.20 -4.54
N GLU A 141 -13.65 26.41 -4.68
CA GLU A 141 -12.84 25.87 -5.79
C GLU A 141 -12.59 24.36 -5.66
N TRP A 142 -12.90 23.79 -4.50
CA TRP A 142 -12.66 22.38 -4.22
C TRP A 142 -13.52 21.47 -5.10
N ASP A 143 -12.89 20.41 -5.60
CA ASP A 143 -13.53 19.29 -6.26
C ASP A 143 -12.84 17.97 -5.88
N GLU A 144 -13.40 16.87 -6.36
CA GLU A 144 -12.84 15.53 -6.13
C GLU A 144 -11.40 15.42 -6.67
N TYR A 145 -11.08 16.13 -7.76
CA TYR A 145 -9.73 16.15 -8.34
C TYR A 145 -8.71 16.79 -7.40
N TYR A 146 -9.06 17.91 -6.73
CA TYR A 146 -8.23 18.50 -5.70
C TYR A 146 -7.95 17.51 -4.58
N ALA A 147 -8.98 16.82 -4.10
CA ALA A 147 -8.84 15.85 -3.02
C ALA A 147 -7.91 14.69 -3.40
N ILE A 148 -8.05 14.15 -4.61
CA ILE A 148 -7.20 13.08 -5.14
C ILE A 148 -5.75 13.55 -5.29
N HIS A 149 -5.54 14.73 -5.88
CA HIS A 149 -4.20 15.29 -6.04
C HIS A 149 -3.53 15.55 -4.68
N ARG A 150 -4.29 16.10 -3.73
CA ARG A 150 -3.78 16.36 -2.39
C ARG A 150 -3.45 15.09 -1.63
N ALA A 151 -4.30 14.07 -1.74
CA ALA A 151 -4.06 12.76 -1.16
C ALA A 151 -2.77 12.12 -1.69
N TYR A 152 -2.49 12.29 -2.99
CA TYR A 152 -1.25 11.85 -3.61
C TYR A 152 -0.04 12.61 -3.06
N GLU A 153 -0.10 13.94 -3.00
CA GLU A 153 0.98 14.77 -2.46
C GLU A 153 1.30 14.44 -0.99
N MET A 154 0.27 14.17 -0.21
CA MET A 154 0.37 13.78 1.21
C MET A 154 0.79 12.33 1.43
N LYS A 155 0.95 11.54 0.35
CA LYS A 155 1.36 10.12 0.42
C LYS A 155 0.48 9.28 1.35
N ILE A 156 -0.84 9.46 1.23
CA ILE A 156 -1.81 8.67 2.00
C ILE A 156 -1.53 7.17 1.80
N PRO A 157 -1.63 6.34 2.85
CA PRO A 157 -1.42 4.89 2.74
C PRO A 157 -2.30 4.28 1.65
N GLY A 158 -1.66 3.58 0.70
CA GLY A 158 -2.35 2.99 -0.46
C GLY A 158 -2.48 3.91 -1.68
N GLY A 159 -2.07 5.18 -1.58
CA GLY A 159 -2.00 6.13 -2.70
C GLY A 159 -3.34 6.47 -3.34
N LYS A 160 -4.46 6.09 -2.70
CA LYS A 160 -5.83 6.27 -3.19
C LYS A 160 -6.74 6.61 -2.01
N LEU A 161 -7.70 7.50 -2.24
CA LEU A 161 -8.79 7.76 -1.29
C LEU A 161 -9.78 6.60 -1.35
N THR A 162 -9.90 5.86 -0.25
CA THR A 162 -10.90 4.78 -0.10
C THR A 162 -12.28 5.36 0.24
N GLU A 163 -13.33 4.54 0.19
CA GLU A 163 -14.69 4.96 0.58
C GLU A 163 -14.75 5.56 1.99
N LYS A 164 -13.95 5.03 2.93
CA LYS A 164 -13.84 5.58 4.29
C LYS A 164 -13.28 7.01 4.29
N HIS A 165 -12.29 7.29 3.43
CA HIS A 165 -11.76 8.65 3.30
C HIS A 165 -12.81 9.61 2.73
N TRP A 166 -13.54 9.16 1.71
CA TRP A 166 -14.61 9.97 1.09
C TRP A 166 -15.74 10.27 2.07
N LYS A 167 -16.14 9.32 2.91
CA LYS A 167 -17.12 9.56 3.99
C LYS A 167 -16.71 10.71 4.89
N VAL A 168 -15.46 10.68 5.38
CA VAL A 168 -14.92 11.73 6.25
C VAL A 168 -14.88 13.07 5.51
N ILE A 169 -14.32 13.09 4.29
CA ILE A 169 -14.19 14.32 3.48
C ILE A 169 -15.56 14.95 3.18
N ASN A 170 -16.53 14.14 2.76
CA ASN A 170 -17.87 14.61 2.44
C ASN A 170 -18.59 15.13 3.69
N PHE A 171 -18.48 14.42 4.81
CA PHE A 171 -19.04 14.87 6.08
C PHE A 171 -18.45 16.23 6.51
N LEU A 172 -17.13 16.41 6.40
CA LEU A 172 -16.48 17.69 6.71
C LEU A 172 -17.03 18.83 5.85
N ARG A 173 -17.21 18.59 4.56
CA ARG A 173 -17.73 19.59 3.61
C ARG A 173 -19.21 19.88 3.83
N GLU A 174 -20.02 18.86 4.10
CA GLU A 174 -21.45 19.03 4.41
C GLU A 174 -21.64 19.81 5.72
N SER A 175 -20.87 19.46 6.76
CA SER A 175 -20.88 20.17 8.04
C SER A 175 -20.45 21.62 7.86
N TYR A 176 -19.39 21.88 7.10
CA TYR A 176 -18.94 23.23 6.79
C TYR A 176 -19.99 24.01 5.99
N LYS A 177 -20.65 23.40 5.01
CA LYS A 177 -21.72 24.05 4.23
C LYS A 177 -22.95 24.39 5.09
N LYS A 178 -23.24 23.58 6.10
CA LYS A 178 -24.42 23.73 6.96
C LYS A 178 -24.19 24.72 8.11
N ASN A 179 -23.06 24.60 8.79
CA ASN A 179 -22.78 25.32 10.04
C ASN A 179 -21.74 26.43 9.85
N ASN A 180 -21.05 26.48 8.71
CA ASN A 180 -19.89 27.35 8.45
C ASN A 180 -18.75 27.17 9.47
N GLU A 181 -18.75 26.02 10.17
CA GLU A 181 -17.80 25.64 11.19
C GLU A 181 -17.28 24.23 10.90
N LEU A 182 -16.03 23.99 11.30
CA LEU A 182 -15.43 22.68 11.19
C LEU A 182 -15.86 21.82 12.39
N PRO A 183 -16.43 20.62 12.17
CA PRO A 183 -16.81 19.73 13.26
C PRO A 183 -15.56 19.29 14.05
N ASN A 184 -15.74 18.79 15.26
CA ASN A 184 -14.61 18.25 16.01
C ASN A 184 -14.21 16.87 15.46
N VAL A 185 -12.99 16.41 15.80
CA VAL A 185 -12.51 15.06 15.47
C VAL A 185 -13.50 14.01 15.95
N TYR A 186 -14.02 14.15 17.18
CA TYR A 186 -14.97 13.21 17.77
C TYR A 186 -16.30 13.15 17.01
N ASP A 187 -16.88 14.29 16.64
CA ASP A 187 -18.13 14.33 15.87
C ASP A 187 -17.94 13.71 14.48
N THR A 188 -16.77 13.93 13.89
CA THR A 188 -16.39 13.35 12.59
C THR A 188 -16.25 11.83 12.67
N CYS A 189 -15.64 11.34 13.75
CA CYS A 189 -15.54 9.91 14.06
C CYS A 189 -16.91 9.27 14.26
N GLU A 190 -17.78 9.90 15.06
CA GLU A 190 -19.14 9.41 15.35
C GLU A 190 -20.00 9.37 14.07
N ALA A 191 -19.97 10.44 13.26
CA ALA A 191 -20.75 10.50 12.03
C ALA A 191 -20.23 9.55 10.93
N SER A 192 -18.93 9.21 10.96
CA SER A 192 -18.32 8.33 9.97
C SER A 192 -18.28 6.87 10.39
N ASP A 193 -18.75 6.54 11.61
CA ASP A 193 -18.60 5.21 12.24
C ASP A 193 -17.13 4.74 12.25
N LEU A 194 -16.24 5.63 12.71
CA LEU A 194 -14.80 5.41 12.79
C LEU A 194 -14.30 5.67 14.21
N GLU A 195 -13.36 4.85 14.67
CA GLU A 195 -12.62 5.15 15.90
C GLU A 195 -11.47 6.13 15.61
N LEU A 196 -10.93 6.77 16.65
CA LEU A 196 -9.80 7.70 16.52
C LEU A 196 -8.58 7.01 15.86
N GLU A 197 -8.33 5.75 16.22
CA GLU A 197 -7.23 4.96 15.67
C GLU A 197 -7.44 4.65 14.17
N ASP A 198 -8.68 4.44 13.74
CA ASP A 198 -9.00 4.29 12.32
C ASP A 198 -8.74 5.60 11.55
N LEU A 199 -9.10 6.74 12.14
CA LEU A 199 -8.89 8.06 11.53
C LEU A 199 -7.40 8.36 11.37
N GLU A 200 -6.57 8.02 12.36
CA GLU A 200 -5.11 8.15 12.28
C GLU A 200 -4.48 7.20 11.25
N GLN A 201 -5.04 6.00 11.07
CA GLN A 201 -4.60 5.07 10.02
C GLN A 201 -4.96 5.56 8.62
N LEU A 202 -6.15 6.17 8.46
CA LEU A 202 -6.60 6.75 7.20
C LEU A 202 -5.83 8.03 6.87
N PHE A 203 -5.63 8.90 7.86
CA PHE A 203 -4.94 10.17 7.72
C PHE A 203 -3.73 10.23 8.68
N PRO A 204 -2.52 9.82 8.23
CA PRO A 204 -1.33 9.80 9.09
C PRO A 204 -0.91 11.18 9.62
N ASP A 205 -1.25 12.25 8.89
CA ASP A 205 -1.04 13.64 9.32
C ASP A 205 -2.11 14.14 10.31
N GLY A 206 -3.03 13.25 10.72
CA GLY A 206 -4.12 13.51 11.64
C GLY A 206 -5.28 14.29 11.01
N TYR A 207 -6.22 14.70 11.85
CA TYR A 207 -7.46 15.34 11.43
C TYR A 207 -7.25 16.69 10.70
N HIS A 208 -6.54 17.64 11.34
CA HIS A 208 -6.43 19.00 10.80
C HIS A 208 -5.51 19.09 9.58
N ARG A 209 -4.37 18.40 9.62
CA ARG A 209 -3.39 18.47 8.52
C ARG A 209 -3.70 17.47 7.42
N GLY A 210 -4.35 16.36 7.73
CA GLY A 210 -4.84 15.35 6.79
C GLY A 210 -6.27 15.65 6.31
N ALA A 211 -7.26 15.20 7.07
CA ALA A 211 -8.66 15.18 6.63
C ALA A 211 -9.19 16.57 6.20
N VAL A 212 -8.99 17.59 7.03
CA VAL A 212 -9.45 18.97 6.77
C VAL A 212 -8.75 19.58 5.55
N LYS A 213 -7.45 19.34 5.39
CA LYS A 213 -6.66 19.84 4.26
C LYS A 213 -7.09 19.22 2.93
N ILE A 214 -7.35 17.91 2.93
CA ILE A 214 -7.83 17.17 1.75
C ILE A 214 -9.26 17.60 1.39
N ALA A 215 -10.08 17.90 2.40
CA ALA A 215 -11.42 18.47 2.21
C ALA A 215 -11.41 19.91 1.66
N GLY A 216 -10.24 20.53 1.52
CA GLY A 216 -10.07 21.90 1.02
C GLY A 216 -10.58 22.96 1.99
N LEU A 217 -10.72 22.61 3.26
CA LEU A 217 -11.24 23.50 4.29
C LEU A 217 -10.08 24.07 5.10
N ARG A 218 -10.28 25.25 5.66
CA ARG A 218 -9.27 25.92 6.49
C ARG A 218 -9.91 26.44 7.78
N LEU A 219 -9.25 26.19 8.90
CA LEU A 219 -9.52 26.91 10.15
C LEU A 219 -9.11 28.37 9.96
N ARG A 220 -10.07 29.29 10.09
CA ARG A 220 -9.78 30.72 10.12
C ARG A 220 -9.01 31.10 11.37
#